data_AF-A0A838Q1G3-F1
#
_entry.id   AF-A0A838Q1G3-F1
#
_cell.length_a   1.000
_cell.length_b   1.000
_cell.length_c   1.000
_cell.angle_alpha   90.00
_cell.angle_beta   90.00
_cell.angle_gamma   90.00
#
_symmetry.space_group_name_H-M   'P 1'
#
loop_
_entity.id
_entity.type
_entity.pdbx_description
1 polymer ?
#
loop_
_entity_poly.entity_id
_entity_poly.type
_entity_poly.pdbx_seq_one_letter_code
_entity_poly.pdbx_strand_id
1 'polypeptide(L)'
;FFPTPLGEVVVAYLKQHFAEVVDVSFTANMEAELDEIAEGNESWGPVVSQFLSEVDDWIAERKPERPRIPIEGATCPQCGEAMEKVFSGKSRQWFASCHRWPDCKGTLPLDEYGNVTTVEQLQPDEDVRCPECGKAMIRRDGRYGPFYGCQDYPNCKGITNVEKRIGFDCPKCKQGQMTERMSRYGKPFYGCNRYPDCDFAMWTQPLAQPCPNCGGPLKPPRKNAKNPVAVCAFCEEKVAVDADAAHVVAEEYVARRSEAAAVT
;
A
#
# COMPACT_ATOMS: atom_id res chain seq x y z
N PHE A 1 -13.43 -17.96 20.94
CA PHE A 1 -13.01 -17.35 19.66
C PHE A 1 -14.25 -17.13 18.82
N PHE A 2 -14.36 -16.00 18.12
CA PHE A 2 -15.42 -15.74 17.16
C PHE A 2 -14.78 -15.62 15.77
N PRO A 3 -15.32 -16.27 14.73
CA PRO A 3 -14.78 -16.16 13.39
C PRO A 3 -14.95 -14.74 12.85
N THR A 4 -13.98 -14.29 12.07
CA THR A 4 -14.14 -13.05 11.29
C THR A 4 -14.97 -13.36 10.04
N PRO A 5 -15.70 -12.37 9.48
CA PRO A 5 -16.42 -12.56 8.21
C PRO A 5 -15.52 -13.07 7.08
N LEU A 6 -14.24 -12.66 7.09
CA LEU A 6 -13.22 -13.18 6.17
C LEU A 6 -12.97 -14.68 6.40
N GLY A 7 -12.76 -15.07 7.67
CA GLY A 7 -12.53 -16.45 8.05
C GLY A 7 -13.68 -17.36 7.62
N GLU A 8 -14.92 -16.95 7.83
CA GLU A 8 -16.11 -17.72 7.42
C GLU A 8 -16.14 -17.98 5.91
N VAL A 9 -15.83 -16.96 5.10
CA VAL A 9 -15.88 -17.09 3.64
C VAL A 9 -14.73 -17.91 3.11
N VAL A 10 -13.51 -17.70 3.61
CA VAL A 10 -12.36 -18.50 3.21
C VAL A 10 -12.59 -19.97 3.55
N VAL A 11 -13.12 -20.25 4.74
CA VAL A 11 -13.44 -21.62 5.15
C VAL A 11 -14.55 -22.21 4.28
N ALA A 12 -15.63 -21.47 4.00
CA ALA A 12 -16.70 -21.95 3.11
C ALA A 12 -16.17 -22.27 1.70
N TYR A 13 -15.32 -21.40 1.16
CA TYR A 13 -14.67 -21.60 -0.14
C TYR A 13 -13.76 -22.83 -0.15
N LEU A 14 -12.91 -23.00 0.87
CA LEU A 14 -12.03 -24.16 0.98
C LEU A 14 -12.83 -25.45 1.15
N LYS A 15 -13.92 -25.44 1.93
CA LYS A 15 -14.81 -26.60 2.05
C LYS A 15 -15.51 -26.95 0.74
N GLN A 16 -15.85 -25.96 -0.07
CA GLN A 16 -16.52 -26.19 -1.35
C GLN A 16 -15.58 -26.77 -2.42
N HIS A 17 -14.32 -26.31 -2.45
CA HIS A 17 -13.39 -26.60 -3.54
C HIS A 17 -12.19 -27.45 -3.16
N PHE A 18 -11.92 -27.68 -1.88
CA PHE A 18 -10.74 -28.38 -1.36
C PHE A 18 -11.06 -29.11 -0.05
N ALA A 19 -12.24 -29.74 0.02
CA ALA A 19 -12.70 -30.47 1.20
C ALA A 19 -11.66 -31.49 1.68
N GLU A 20 -10.93 -32.09 0.74
CA GLU A 20 -9.90 -33.10 0.97
C GLU A 20 -8.73 -32.61 1.82
N VAL A 21 -8.44 -31.30 1.82
CA VAL A 21 -7.31 -30.73 2.57
C VAL A 21 -7.77 -30.11 3.89
N VAL A 22 -9.04 -29.69 3.98
CA VAL A 22 -9.60 -29.06 5.18
C VAL A 22 -10.37 -30.02 6.08
N ASP A 23 -10.51 -31.28 5.70
CA ASP A 23 -11.11 -32.31 6.53
C ASP A 23 -10.17 -32.72 7.67
N VAL A 24 -10.75 -33.07 8.82
CA VAL A 24 -10.00 -33.50 10.01
C VAL A 24 -9.19 -34.76 9.73
N SER A 25 -9.70 -35.65 8.87
CA SER A 25 -9.05 -36.90 8.50
C SER A 25 -7.76 -36.67 7.71
N PHE A 26 -7.71 -35.62 6.89
CA PHE A 26 -6.49 -35.24 6.17
C PHE A 26 -5.39 -34.80 7.11
N THR A 27 -5.74 -33.96 8.10
CA THR A 27 -4.76 -33.52 9.10
C THR A 27 -4.23 -34.72 9.88
N ALA A 28 -5.09 -35.69 10.23
CA ALA A 28 -4.65 -36.91 10.92
C ALA A 28 -3.68 -37.77 10.07
N ASN A 29 -3.95 -37.91 8.77
CA ASN A 29 -3.07 -38.68 7.88
C ASN A 29 -1.73 -37.97 7.65
N MET A 30 -1.75 -36.64 7.46
CA MET A 30 -0.53 -35.86 7.27
C MET A 30 0.39 -35.93 8.49
N GLU A 31 -0.15 -35.86 9.71
CA GLU A 31 0.66 -36.00 10.93
C GLU A 31 1.31 -37.39 11.01
N ALA A 32 0.58 -38.46 10.63
CA ALA A 32 1.16 -39.82 10.59
C ALA A 32 2.29 -39.93 9.56
N GLU A 33 2.13 -39.35 8.36
CA GLU A 33 3.20 -39.31 7.34
C GLU A 33 4.42 -38.52 7.84
N LEU A 34 4.21 -37.42 8.57
CA LEU A 34 5.29 -36.63 9.18
C LEU A 34 6.04 -37.41 10.27
N ASP A 35 5.34 -38.24 11.04
CA ASP A 35 5.96 -39.13 12.03
C ASP A 35 6.84 -40.20 11.35
N GLU A 36 6.38 -40.82 10.26
CA GLU A 36 7.18 -41.79 9.48
C GLU A 36 8.45 -41.15 8.90
N ILE A 37 8.37 -39.89 8.48
CA ILE A 37 9.55 -39.11 8.07
C ILE A 37 10.50 -38.87 9.24
N ALA A 38 9.96 -38.51 10.42
CA ALA A 38 10.76 -38.24 11.62
C ALA A 38 11.48 -39.50 12.13
N GLU A 39 10.85 -40.66 12.01
CA GLU A 39 11.44 -41.97 12.32
C GLU A 39 12.45 -42.45 11.26
N GLY A 40 12.46 -41.82 10.08
CA GLY A 40 13.36 -42.14 8.97
C GLY A 40 12.88 -43.28 8.08
N ASN A 41 11.60 -43.68 8.21
CA ASN A 41 10.96 -44.70 7.39
C ASN A 41 10.57 -44.14 6.01
N GLU A 42 10.36 -42.82 5.92
CA GLU A 42 10.05 -42.13 4.67
C GLU A 42 10.96 -40.91 4.40
N SER A 43 11.06 -40.54 3.12
CA SER A 43 11.77 -39.32 2.69
C SER A 43 10.77 -38.19 2.47
N TRP A 44 10.99 -37.04 3.11
CA TRP A 44 10.08 -35.89 3.03
C TRP A 44 9.87 -35.33 1.62
N GLY A 45 10.90 -35.37 0.77
CA GLY A 45 10.87 -34.76 -0.57
C GLY A 45 9.77 -35.36 -1.47
N PRO A 46 9.73 -36.68 -1.66
CA PRO A 46 8.64 -37.38 -2.35
C PRO A 46 7.25 -37.07 -1.80
N VAL A 47 7.06 -37.13 -0.48
CA VAL A 47 5.77 -36.90 0.19
C VAL A 47 5.23 -35.50 -0.14
N VAL A 48 6.06 -34.47 0.07
CA VAL A 48 5.68 -33.08 -0.25
C VAL A 48 5.45 -32.88 -1.75
N SER A 49 6.29 -33.47 -2.60
CA SER A 49 6.16 -33.31 -4.05
C SER A 49 4.88 -33.95 -4.59
N GLN A 50 4.51 -35.13 -4.07
CA GLN A 50 3.29 -35.81 -4.43
C GLN A 50 2.06 -35.00 -4.00
N PHE A 51 2.00 -34.57 -2.73
CA PHE A 51 0.91 -33.75 -2.24
C PHE A 51 0.71 -32.47 -3.06
N LEU A 52 1.79 -31.74 -3.35
CA LEU A 52 1.71 -30.52 -4.15
C LEU A 52 1.24 -30.79 -5.58
N SER A 53 1.63 -31.93 -6.18
CA SER A 53 1.13 -32.33 -7.50
C SER A 53 -0.38 -32.57 -7.49
N GLU A 54 -0.90 -33.24 -6.47
CA GLU A 54 -2.34 -33.49 -6.32
C GLU A 54 -3.11 -32.17 -6.14
N VAL A 55 -2.58 -31.23 -5.36
CA VAL A 55 -3.15 -29.88 -5.20
C VAL A 55 -3.16 -29.11 -6.52
N ASP A 56 -2.08 -29.17 -7.29
CA ASP A 56 -1.99 -28.51 -8.60
C ASP A 56 -3.02 -29.10 -9.58
N ASP A 57 -3.21 -30.42 -9.58
CA ASP A 57 -4.23 -31.10 -10.38
C ASP A 57 -5.65 -30.65 -9.97
N TRP A 58 -5.95 -30.59 -8.67
CA TRP A 58 -7.24 -30.10 -8.18
C TRP A 58 -7.51 -28.65 -8.59
N ILE A 59 -6.51 -27.77 -8.51
CA ILE A 59 -6.65 -26.37 -8.95
C ILE A 59 -6.92 -26.29 -10.45
N ALA A 60 -6.18 -27.07 -11.25
CA ALA A 60 -6.30 -27.09 -12.70
C ALA A 60 -7.66 -27.63 -13.18
N GLU A 61 -8.18 -28.65 -12.51
CA GLU A 61 -9.48 -29.27 -12.80
C GLU A 61 -10.64 -28.37 -12.35
N ARG A 62 -10.63 -27.93 -11.09
CA ARG A 62 -11.76 -27.24 -10.46
C ARG A 62 -11.88 -25.78 -10.86
N LYS A 63 -10.78 -25.16 -11.32
CA LYS A 63 -10.68 -23.75 -11.76
C LYS A 63 -11.48 -22.80 -10.85
N PRO A 64 -11.23 -22.83 -9.54
CA PRO A 64 -12.15 -22.19 -8.61
C PRO A 64 -12.07 -20.65 -8.77
N GLU A 65 -13.23 -20.02 -8.91
CA GLU A 65 -13.34 -18.57 -9.04
C GLU A 65 -13.28 -17.91 -7.67
N ARG A 66 -12.87 -16.64 -7.62
CA ARG A 66 -12.82 -15.92 -6.34
C ARG A 66 -14.22 -15.84 -5.74
N PRO A 67 -14.38 -16.16 -4.43
CA PRO A 67 -15.69 -16.10 -3.80
C PRO A 67 -16.23 -14.67 -3.85
N ARG A 68 -17.50 -14.54 -4.24
CA ARG A 68 -18.27 -13.30 -4.21
C ARG A 68 -19.30 -13.43 -3.10
N ILE A 69 -19.26 -12.53 -2.13
CA ILE A 69 -20.12 -12.62 -0.93
C ILE A 69 -21.18 -11.53 -1.02
N PRO A 70 -22.48 -11.82 -1.05
CA PRO A 70 -23.52 -10.80 -1.03
C PRO A 70 -23.38 -9.85 0.17
N ILE A 71 -23.63 -8.55 -0.05
CA ILE A 71 -23.66 -7.54 1.01
C ILE A 71 -25.10 -7.09 1.19
N GLU A 72 -25.66 -7.33 2.38
CA GLU A 72 -27.01 -6.87 2.70
C GLU A 72 -27.06 -5.34 2.78
N GLY A 73 -28.07 -4.73 2.15
CA GLY A 73 -28.31 -3.29 2.18
C GLY A 73 -27.38 -2.43 1.31
N ALA A 74 -26.40 -3.02 0.63
CA ALA A 74 -25.50 -2.28 -0.25
C ALA A 74 -26.02 -2.18 -1.69
N THR A 75 -26.18 -0.95 -2.17
CA THR A 75 -26.60 -0.65 -3.56
C THR A 75 -25.45 -0.06 -4.38
N CYS A 76 -25.32 -0.53 -5.61
CA CYS A 76 -24.31 -0.09 -6.56
C CYS A 76 -24.51 1.39 -6.93
N PRO A 77 -23.49 2.25 -6.84
CA PRO A 77 -23.63 3.68 -7.14
C PRO A 77 -23.86 3.97 -8.63
N GLN A 78 -23.61 3.01 -9.52
CA GLN A 78 -23.79 3.18 -10.96
C GLN A 78 -25.16 2.72 -11.47
N CYS A 79 -25.76 1.71 -10.85
CA CYS A 79 -26.99 1.12 -11.37
C CYS A 79 -28.05 0.75 -10.33
N GLY A 80 -27.79 0.94 -9.04
CA GLY A 80 -28.74 0.67 -7.96
C GLY A 80 -28.86 -0.80 -7.55
N GLU A 81 -28.27 -1.74 -8.30
CA GLU A 81 -28.32 -3.18 -8.01
C GLU A 81 -27.51 -3.59 -6.77
N ALA A 82 -27.75 -4.80 -6.29
CA ALA A 82 -27.01 -5.37 -5.15
C ALA A 82 -25.49 -5.46 -5.39
N MET A 83 -24.73 -5.36 -4.31
CA MET A 83 -23.27 -5.47 -4.31
C MET A 83 -22.78 -6.71 -3.57
N GLU A 84 -21.59 -7.17 -3.94
CA GLU A 84 -20.92 -8.32 -3.35
C GLU A 84 -19.48 -7.98 -2.97
N LYS A 85 -18.98 -8.52 -1.86
CA LYS A 85 -17.58 -8.41 -1.46
C LYS A 85 -16.74 -9.30 -2.38
N VAL A 86 -15.68 -8.71 -2.94
CA VAL A 86 -14.71 -9.39 -3.80
C VAL A 86 -13.31 -9.05 -3.31
N PHE A 87 -12.41 -10.04 -3.31
CA PHE A 87 -11.01 -9.83 -2.95
C PHE A 87 -10.15 -9.45 -4.17
N SER A 88 -9.48 -8.30 -4.12
CA SER A 88 -8.54 -7.86 -5.15
C SER A 88 -7.13 -8.40 -4.87
N GLY A 89 -6.60 -9.20 -5.80
CA GLY A 89 -5.23 -9.72 -5.70
C GLY A 89 -4.15 -8.64 -5.91
N LYS A 90 -4.48 -7.58 -6.67
CA LYS A 90 -3.55 -6.47 -6.94
C LYS A 90 -3.39 -5.57 -5.72
N SER A 91 -4.50 -5.13 -5.12
CA SER A 91 -4.48 -4.26 -3.93
C SER A 91 -4.39 -5.04 -2.62
N ARG A 92 -4.60 -6.37 -2.62
CA ARG A 92 -4.65 -7.23 -1.42
C ARG A 92 -5.73 -6.78 -0.42
N GLN A 93 -6.85 -6.27 -0.94
CA GLN A 93 -7.94 -5.69 -0.15
C GLN A 93 -9.29 -6.20 -0.64
N TRP A 94 -10.25 -6.27 0.29
CA TRP A 94 -11.65 -6.51 -0.02
C TRP A 94 -12.31 -5.20 -0.48
N PHE A 95 -13.19 -5.30 -1.47
CA PHE A 95 -13.99 -4.18 -1.93
C PHE A 95 -15.38 -4.70 -2.36
N ALA A 96 -16.38 -3.82 -2.35
CA ALA A 96 -17.69 -4.14 -2.89
C ALA A 96 -17.67 -3.96 -4.40
N SER A 97 -18.17 -4.97 -5.13
CA SER A 97 -18.35 -4.96 -6.58
C SER A 97 -19.82 -5.18 -6.91
N CYS A 98 -20.32 -4.54 -7.97
CA CYS A 98 -21.66 -4.77 -8.47
C CYS A 98 -21.88 -6.25 -8.83
N HIS A 99 -23.04 -6.84 -8.48
CA HIS A 99 -23.38 -8.23 -8.82
C HIS A 99 -23.31 -8.47 -10.34
N ARG A 100 -23.83 -7.54 -11.15
CA ARG A 100 -23.80 -7.53 -12.63
C ARG A 100 -22.43 -7.26 -13.28
N TRP A 101 -21.33 -7.51 -12.59
CA TRP A 101 -20.02 -7.53 -13.24
C TRP A 101 -20.00 -8.68 -14.28
N PRO A 102 -19.51 -8.49 -15.52
CA PRO A 102 -18.70 -7.38 -16.05
C PRO A 102 -19.47 -6.21 -16.69
N ASP A 103 -20.78 -6.29 -16.80
CA ASP A 103 -21.63 -5.27 -17.46
C ASP A 103 -21.66 -3.95 -16.69
N CYS A 104 -21.62 -4.01 -15.35
CA CYS A 104 -21.49 -2.85 -14.48
C CYS A 104 -20.18 -2.89 -13.69
N LYS A 105 -19.40 -1.80 -13.78
CA LYS A 105 -18.07 -1.68 -13.14
C LYS A 105 -18.10 -0.91 -11.82
N GLY A 106 -19.27 -0.80 -11.21
CA GLY A 106 -19.48 -0.05 -9.97
C GLY A 106 -18.79 -0.76 -8.82
N THR A 107 -18.00 0.00 -8.06
CA THR A 107 -17.27 -0.50 -6.88
C THR A 107 -17.37 0.49 -5.74
N LEU A 108 -17.32 -0.03 -4.51
CA LEU A 108 -17.27 0.77 -3.29
C LEU A 108 -16.21 0.21 -2.33
N PRO A 109 -15.55 1.06 -1.53
CA PRO A 109 -14.66 0.60 -0.47
C PRO A 109 -15.46 -0.11 0.63
N LEU A 110 -14.79 -1.01 1.35
CA LEU A 110 -15.31 -1.64 2.54
C LEU A 110 -14.55 -1.13 3.77
N ASP A 111 -15.23 -1.07 4.91
CA ASP A 111 -14.61 -0.78 6.21
C ASP A 111 -13.86 -2.02 6.77
N GLU A 112 -13.26 -1.87 7.96
CA GLU A 112 -12.55 -2.96 8.64
C GLU A 112 -13.42 -4.16 8.99
N TYR A 113 -14.74 -3.95 9.10
CA TYR A 113 -15.75 -4.98 9.37
C TYR A 113 -16.34 -5.56 8.08
N GLY A 114 -15.92 -5.05 6.92
CA GLY A 114 -16.38 -5.47 5.60
C GLY A 114 -17.74 -4.90 5.20
N ASN A 115 -18.26 -3.86 5.84
CA ASN A 115 -19.47 -3.17 5.41
C ASN A 115 -19.12 -2.11 4.36
N VAL A 116 -20.09 -1.76 3.50
CA VAL A 116 -19.88 -0.70 2.50
C VAL A 116 -19.76 0.64 3.20
N THR A 117 -18.60 1.27 3.07
CA THR A 117 -18.44 2.67 3.47
C THR A 117 -19.18 3.52 2.44
N THR A 118 -20.19 4.28 2.88
CA THR A 118 -20.90 5.21 2.01
C THR A 118 -20.01 6.39 1.66
N VAL A 119 -20.21 7.00 0.48
CA VAL A 119 -19.45 8.20 0.06
C VAL A 119 -19.66 9.36 1.04
N GLU A 120 -20.79 9.42 1.75
CA GLU A 120 -21.05 10.43 2.79
C GLU A 120 -20.19 10.25 4.06
N GLN A 121 -19.71 9.05 4.34
CA GLN A 121 -18.71 8.81 5.40
C GLN A 121 -17.28 9.09 4.93
N LEU A 122 -17.06 9.09 3.62
CA LEU A 122 -15.79 9.46 3.01
C LEU A 122 -15.71 10.98 2.95
N GLN A 123 -15.28 11.62 4.03
CA GLN A 123 -15.09 13.07 4.14
C GLN A 123 -14.33 13.61 2.90
N PRO A 124 -15.03 14.19 1.91
CA PRO A 124 -14.38 14.72 0.72
C PRO A 124 -13.64 15.98 1.17
N ASP A 125 -12.34 16.02 0.89
CA ASP A 125 -11.54 17.20 1.15
C ASP A 125 -11.82 18.20 0.03
N GLU A 126 -12.53 19.29 0.38
CA GLU A 126 -12.82 20.36 -0.56
C GLU A 126 -11.61 21.24 -0.89
N ASP A 127 -10.51 21.16 -0.13
CA ASP A 127 -9.29 21.91 -0.42
C ASP A 127 -8.43 21.20 -1.48
N VAL A 128 -8.60 19.88 -1.63
CA VAL A 128 -7.90 19.07 -2.63
C VAL A 128 -8.77 18.87 -3.87
N ARG A 129 -8.29 19.37 -5.01
CA ARG A 129 -9.04 19.37 -6.28
C ARG A 129 -8.47 18.32 -7.22
N CYS A 130 -9.37 17.58 -7.86
CA CYS A 130 -9.01 16.60 -8.88
C CYS A 130 -8.35 17.30 -10.09
N PRO A 131 -7.17 16.86 -10.54
CA PRO A 131 -6.48 17.48 -11.69
C PRO A 131 -7.22 17.26 -13.02
N GLU A 132 -8.12 16.27 -13.10
CA GLU A 132 -8.86 15.96 -14.33
C GLU A 132 -10.20 16.70 -14.43
N CYS A 133 -10.92 16.90 -13.32
CA CYS A 133 -12.28 17.46 -13.34
C CYS A 133 -12.53 18.59 -12.34
N GLY A 134 -11.58 18.92 -11.47
CA GLY A 134 -11.71 20.00 -10.48
C GLY A 134 -12.68 19.72 -9.33
N LYS A 135 -13.27 18.52 -9.23
CA LYS A 135 -14.12 18.11 -8.11
C LYS A 135 -13.30 17.84 -6.84
N ALA A 136 -13.96 17.79 -5.68
CA ALA A 136 -13.31 17.42 -4.42
C ALA A 136 -12.76 15.99 -4.48
N MET A 137 -11.80 15.70 -3.61
CA MET A 137 -11.13 14.39 -3.57
C MET A 137 -11.21 13.75 -2.19
N ILE A 138 -11.17 12.43 -2.16
CA ILE A 138 -11.28 11.61 -0.96
C ILE A 138 -9.92 10.97 -0.68
N ARG A 139 -9.40 11.14 0.55
CA ARG A 139 -8.17 10.47 1.01
C ARG A 139 -8.42 8.95 1.13
N ARG A 140 -7.52 8.16 0.56
CA ARG A 140 -7.53 6.70 0.58
C ARG A 140 -6.12 6.18 0.81
N ASP A 141 -6.00 4.98 1.38
CA ASP A 141 -4.71 4.33 1.59
C ASP A 141 -4.49 3.23 0.54
N GLY A 142 -3.41 3.34 -0.22
CA GLY A 142 -3.02 2.39 -1.25
C GLY A 142 -1.73 1.64 -0.91
N ARG A 143 -1.33 0.71 -1.78
CA ARG A 143 -0.06 -0.03 -1.65
C ARG A 143 1.16 0.88 -1.57
N TYR A 144 1.13 2.01 -2.27
CA TYR A 144 2.26 2.94 -2.39
C TYR A 144 2.20 4.10 -1.39
N GLY A 145 1.24 4.07 -0.46
CA GLY A 145 0.98 5.14 0.49
C GLY A 145 -0.40 5.79 0.28
N PRO A 146 -0.71 6.83 1.08
CA PRO A 146 -1.96 7.56 0.96
C PRO A 146 -2.02 8.36 -0.34
N PHE A 147 -3.22 8.45 -0.90
CA PHE A 147 -3.53 9.20 -2.10
C PHE A 147 -4.94 9.77 -2.02
N TYR A 148 -5.20 10.83 -2.78
CA TYR A 148 -6.51 11.39 -2.99
C TYR A 148 -7.09 10.84 -4.29
N GLY A 149 -8.29 10.27 -4.23
CA GLY A 149 -9.06 9.83 -5.39
C GLY A 149 -10.24 10.78 -5.64
N CYS A 150 -10.57 11.04 -6.91
CA CYS A 150 -11.71 11.89 -7.24
C CYS A 150 -13.03 11.39 -6.59
N GLN A 151 -13.84 12.29 -6.05
CA GLN A 151 -15.16 11.95 -5.49
C GLN A 151 -16.13 11.34 -6.53
N ASP A 152 -15.94 11.67 -7.81
CA ASP A 152 -16.77 11.20 -8.93
C ASP A 152 -16.21 9.92 -9.57
N TYR A 153 -15.38 9.17 -8.85
CA TYR A 153 -15.03 7.82 -9.25
C TYR A 153 -16.29 6.95 -9.23
N PRO A 154 -16.59 6.14 -10.26
CA PRO A 154 -15.70 5.68 -11.34
C PRO A 154 -15.72 6.50 -12.64
N ASN A 155 -16.52 7.58 -12.73
CA ASN A 155 -16.64 8.41 -13.93
C ASN A 155 -15.37 9.23 -14.19
N CYS A 156 -14.70 9.69 -13.13
CA CYS A 156 -13.39 10.34 -13.18
C CYS A 156 -12.38 9.50 -12.40
N LYS A 157 -11.24 9.20 -13.03
CA LYS A 157 -10.18 8.35 -12.46
C LYS A 157 -8.97 9.15 -11.95
N GLY A 158 -9.11 10.48 -11.88
CA GLY A 158 -8.07 11.36 -11.38
C GLY A 158 -7.64 11.00 -9.97
N ILE A 159 -6.32 10.96 -9.80
CA ILE A 159 -5.62 10.68 -8.55
C ILE A 159 -4.59 11.76 -8.27
N THR A 160 -4.39 12.07 -7.00
CA THR A 160 -3.35 12.98 -6.52
C THR A 160 -2.61 12.28 -5.40
N ASN A 161 -1.31 12.04 -5.56
CA ASN A 161 -0.52 11.38 -4.53
C ASN A 161 -0.20 12.36 -3.39
N VAL A 162 -0.14 11.87 -2.15
CA VAL A 162 0.37 12.65 -1.03
C VAL A 162 1.89 12.53 -1.02
N GLU A 163 2.58 13.66 -1.17
CA GLU A 163 4.03 13.74 -1.07
C GLU A 163 4.45 13.74 0.41
N LYS A 164 5.57 13.12 0.74
CA LYS A 164 6.18 13.24 2.08
C LYS A 164 7.35 14.21 2.02
N ARG A 165 7.11 15.50 2.26
CA ARG A 165 8.14 16.54 2.15
C ARG A 165 8.99 16.60 3.42
N ILE A 166 10.29 16.79 3.26
CA ILE A 166 11.23 16.86 4.41
C ILE A 166 11.66 18.30 4.75
N GLY A 167 11.01 19.31 4.15
CA GLY A 167 11.31 20.73 4.39
C GLY A 167 12.57 21.28 3.72
N PHE A 168 13.17 20.55 2.79
CA PHE A 168 14.36 20.99 2.04
C PHE A 168 14.04 21.30 0.59
N ASP A 169 14.53 22.44 0.10
CA ASP A 169 14.59 22.71 -1.34
C ASP A 169 15.67 21.85 -1.99
N CYS A 170 15.43 21.43 -3.22
CA CYS A 170 16.38 20.62 -3.97
C CYS A 170 17.63 21.46 -4.31
N PRO A 171 18.83 21.10 -3.80
CA PRO A 171 20.03 21.91 -4.02
C PRO A 171 20.51 21.88 -5.47
N LYS A 172 20.11 20.86 -6.25
CA LYS A 172 20.48 20.70 -7.67
C LYS A 172 19.68 21.62 -8.59
N CYS A 173 18.34 21.62 -8.47
CA CYS A 173 17.49 22.40 -9.38
C CYS A 173 16.93 23.70 -8.78
N LYS A 174 16.96 23.86 -7.45
CA LYS A 174 16.42 25.01 -6.69
C LYS A 174 14.94 25.33 -6.92
N GLN A 175 14.22 24.47 -7.65
CA GLN A 175 12.81 24.66 -8.03
C GLN A 175 11.91 23.55 -7.46
N GLY A 176 12.47 22.38 -7.19
CA GLY A 176 11.75 21.25 -6.59
C GLY A 176 12.01 21.14 -5.10
N GLN A 177 11.18 20.35 -4.42
CA GLN A 177 11.32 20.05 -3.00
C GLN A 177 11.78 18.60 -2.79
N MET A 178 12.49 18.38 -1.70
CA MET A 178 12.93 17.05 -1.29
C MET A 178 11.78 16.29 -0.64
N THR A 179 11.59 15.06 -1.11
CA THR A 179 10.53 14.16 -0.67
C THR A 179 11.08 12.80 -0.29
N GLU A 180 10.49 12.17 0.72
CA GLU A 180 10.73 10.77 1.07
C GLU A 180 9.92 9.85 0.14
N ARG A 181 10.60 8.88 -0.45
CA ARG A 181 10.04 7.91 -1.39
C ARG A 181 10.52 6.51 -1.05
N MET A 182 9.76 5.50 -1.47
CA MET A 182 10.11 4.10 -1.25
C MET A 182 10.72 3.48 -2.52
N SER A 183 11.87 2.80 -2.38
CA SER A 183 12.45 2.02 -3.46
C SER A 183 11.67 0.73 -3.70
N ARG A 184 11.92 0.05 -4.83
CA ARG A 184 11.34 -1.28 -5.15
C ARG A 184 11.61 -2.35 -4.08
N TYR A 185 12.65 -2.15 -3.27
CA TYR A 185 13.07 -3.05 -2.19
C TYR A 185 12.54 -2.62 -0.81
N GLY A 186 11.65 -1.63 -0.75
CA GLY A 186 11.06 -1.15 0.50
C GLY A 186 12.00 -0.31 1.37
N LYS A 187 13.17 0.11 0.86
CA LYS A 187 14.04 1.06 1.57
C LYS A 187 13.66 2.50 1.22
N PRO A 188 13.52 3.41 2.21
CA PRO A 188 13.26 4.82 1.95
C PRO A 188 14.48 5.50 1.33
N PHE A 189 14.22 6.48 0.49
CA PHE A 189 15.21 7.40 -0.07
C PHE A 189 14.60 8.79 -0.19
N TYR A 190 15.45 9.81 -0.19
CA TYR A 190 15.04 11.20 -0.22
C TYR A 190 15.46 11.80 -1.56
N GLY A 191 14.51 12.27 -2.35
CA GLY A 191 14.79 12.78 -3.69
C GLY A 191 13.89 13.94 -4.10
N CYS A 192 14.30 14.61 -5.18
CA CYS A 192 13.56 15.72 -5.74
C CYS A 192 12.18 15.26 -6.28
N ASN A 193 11.12 16.00 -5.97
CA ASN A 193 9.77 15.72 -6.47
C ASN A 193 9.62 15.94 -7.99
N ARG A 194 10.52 16.71 -8.60
CA ARG A 194 10.55 16.99 -10.04
C ARG A 194 11.20 15.91 -10.93
N TYR A 195 11.40 14.69 -10.44
CA TYR A 195 11.84 13.59 -11.29
C TYR A 195 10.78 13.34 -12.40
N PRO A 196 11.15 13.19 -13.69
CA PRO A 196 12.49 12.94 -14.24
C PRO A 196 13.37 14.16 -14.52
N ASP A 197 12.84 15.39 -14.45
CA ASP A 197 13.60 16.62 -14.74
C ASP A 197 14.79 16.82 -13.80
N CYS A 198 14.69 16.33 -12.56
CA CYS A 198 15.76 16.34 -11.58
C CYS A 198 15.89 14.99 -10.88
N ASP A 199 17.09 14.41 -10.95
CA ASP A 199 17.47 13.09 -10.43
C ASP A 199 18.21 13.13 -9.09
N PHE A 200 18.27 14.29 -8.43
CA PHE A 200 18.94 14.40 -7.13
C PHE A 200 18.25 13.51 -6.09
N ALA A 201 19.01 12.59 -5.50
CA ALA A 201 18.52 11.64 -4.51
C ALA A 201 19.63 11.24 -3.52
N MET A 202 19.22 10.87 -2.31
CA MET A 202 20.10 10.34 -1.25
C MET A 202 19.40 9.23 -0.46
N TRP A 203 20.19 8.30 0.08
CA TRP A 203 19.68 7.11 0.77
C TRP A 203 19.62 7.23 2.29
N THR A 204 20.17 8.31 2.84
CA THR A 204 20.27 8.51 4.29
C THR A 204 19.31 9.61 4.69
N GLN A 205 18.59 9.42 5.80
CA GLN A 205 17.77 10.47 6.38
C GLN A 205 18.68 11.63 6.80
N PRO A 206 18.47 12.85 6.26
CA PRO A 206 19.31 13.98 6.59
C PRO A 206 19.01 14.57 7.97
N LEU A 207 19.95 15.38 8.46
CA LEU A 207 19.72 16.24 9.62
C LEU A 207 18.75 17.37 9.29
N ALA A 208 18.00 17.85 10.28
CA ALA A 208 17.08 18.97 10.15
C ALA A 208 17.82 20.29 9.88
N GLN A 209 19.07 20.41 10.34
CA GLN A 209 19.89 21.58 10.06
C GLN A 209 20.36 21.61 8.58
N PRO A 210 20.18 22.74 7.88
CA PRO A 210 20.65 22.88 6.51
C PRO A 210 22.16 23.08 6.43
N CYS A 211 22.74 22.76 5.27
CA CYS A 211 24.14 23.05 5.00
C CYS A 211 24.37 24.58 4.99
N PRO A 212 25.37 25.11 5.73
CA PRO A 212 25.64 26.54 5.80
C PRO A 212 26.13 27.14 4.47
N ASN A 213 26.65 26.30 3.56
CA ASN A 213 27.19 26.75 2.27
C ASN A 213 26.11 26.79 1.16
N CYS A 214 25.29 25.74 1.05
CA CYS A 214 24.33 25.61 -0.06
C CYS A 214 22.87 25.45 0.35
N GLY A 215 22.56 25.38 1.66
CA GLY A 215 21.22 25.10 2.16
C GLY A 215 20.76 23.64 1.98
N GLY A 216 21.55 22.78 1.34
CA GLY A 216 21.20 21.40 1.05
C GLY A 216 21.25 20.46 2.28
N PRO A 217 20.73 19.23 2.13
CA PRO A 217 20.63 18.26 3.22
C PRO A 217 22.01 17.73 3.66
N LEU A 218 22.20 17.64 4.98
CA LEU A 218 23.41 17.11 5.61
C LEU A 218 23.23 15.63 5.97
N LYS A 219 24.18 14.77 5.55
CA LYS A 219 24.23 13.37 5.97
C LYS A 219 24.67 13.28 7.43
N PRO A 220 23.97 12.52 8.29
CA PRO A 220 24.34 12.38 9.68
C PRO A 220 25.72 11.71 9.84
N PRO A 221 26.46 12.04 10.91
CA PRO A 221 27.71 11.37 11.24
C PRO A 221 27.46 9.89 11.61
N ARG A 222 28.54 9.10 11.67
CA ARG A 222 28.46 7.74 12.22
C ARG A 222 28.05 7.79 13.70
N LYS A 223 27.29 6.79 14.14
CA LYS A 223 26.91 6.63 15.55
C LYS A 223 28.17 6.61 16.43
N ASN A 224 28.14 7.32 17.57
CA ASN A 224 29.22 7.41 18.57
C ASN A 224 30.55 8.02 18.06
N ALA A 225 30.52 8.87 17.04
CA ALA A 225 31.72 9.61 16.63
C ALA A 225 32.18 10.55 17.76
N LYS A 226 33.46 10.49 18.14
CA LYS A 226 34.05 11.38 19.17
C LYS A 226 34.00 12.85 18.76
N ASN A 227 34.14 13.11 17.46
CA ASN A 227 33.95 14.42 16.82
C ASN A 227 32.93 14.24 15.68
N PRO A 228 31.62 14.45 15.95
CA PRO A 228 30.57 14.31 14.95
C PRO A 228 30.70 15.34 13.83
N VAL A 229 30.94 14.84 12.61
CA VAL A 229 31.03 15.66 11.39
C VAL A 229 30.00 15.16 10.38
N ALA A 230 29.06 16.03 10.04
CA ALA A 230 28.10 15.82 8.96
C ALA A 230 28.70 16.23 7.62
N VAL A 231 28.28 15.58 6.53
CA VAL A 231 28.74 15.88 5.18
C VAL A 231 27.55 16.25 4.31
N CYS A 232 27.62 17.40 3.62
CA CYS A 232 26.57 17.79 2.70
C CYS A 232 26.43 16.78 1.56
N ALA A 233 25.19 16.38 1.25
CA ALA A 233 24.91 15.46 0.15
C ALA A 233 25.11 16.08 -1.24
N PHE A 234 25.24 17.41 -1.34
CA PHE A 234 25.39 18.14 -2.59
C PHE A 234 26.78 18.75 -2.79
N CYS A 235 27.22 19.65 -1.89
CA CYS A 235 28.52 20.35 -2.03
C CYS A 235 29.67 19.72 -1.25
N GLU A 236 29.45 18.58 -0.60
CA GLU A 236 30.46 17.83 0.19
C GLU A 236 31.08 18.59 1.38
N GLU A 237 30.54 19.76 1.72
CA GLU A 237 30.95 20.56 2.88
C GLU A 237 30.87 19.74 4.18
N LYS A 238 31.91 19.87 5.02
CA LYS A 238 32.03 19.16 6.28
C LYS A 238 31.68 20.10 7.43
N VAL A 239 30.60 19.77 8.14
CA VAL A 239 30.06 20.61 9.21
C VAL A 239 30.19 19.85 10.53
N ALA A 240 30.78 20.48 11.54
CA ALA A 240 30.72 19.96 12.90
C ALA A 240 29.28 20.11 13.42
N VAL A 241 28.70 19.02 13.92
CA VAL A 241 27.30 18.97 14.35
C VAL A 241 27.23 18.34 15.73
N ASP A 242 26.16 18.59 16.48
CA ASP A 242 25.97 17.90 17.76
C ASP A 242 25.73 16.39 17.55
N ALA A 243 26.16 15.58 18.51
CA ALA A 243 25.99 14.12 18.45
C ALA A 243 24.51 13.69 18.37
N ASP A 244 23.63 14.50 18.97
CA ASP A 244 22.18 14.27 19.05
C ASP A 244 21.40 15.19 18.10
N ALA A 245 22.05 15.67 17.02
CA ALA A 245 21.40 16.53 16.04
C ALA A 245 20.10 15.91 15.51
N ALA A 246 19.02 16.71 15.52
CA ALA A 246 17.71 16.26 15.08
C ALA A 246 17.73 15.89 13.59
N HIS A 247 17.03 14.80 13.27
CA HIS A 247 16.81 14.39 11.89
C HIS A 247 15.56 15.07 11.33
N VAL A 248 15.47 15.17 10.01
CA VAL A 248 14.24 15.63 9.37
C VAL A 248 13.07 14.72 9.71
N VAL A 249 11.90 15.32 9.87
CA VAL A 249 10.63 14.60 9.91
C VAL A 249 9.96 14.78 8.55
N ALA A 250 9.47 13.69 7.98
CA ALA A 250 8.73 13.74 6.72
C ALA A 250 7.28 14.10 7.01
N GLU A 251 6.81 15.21 6.47
CA GLU A 251 5.44 15.71 6.64
C GLU A 251 4.62 15.43 5.37
N GLU A 252 3.36 15.01 5.56
CA GLU A 252 2.44 14.79 4.44
C GLU A 252 2.04 16.13 3.80
N TYR A 253 2.20 16.22 2.49
CA TYR A 253 1.83 17.36 1.67
C TYR A 253 0.97 16.91 0.48
N VAL A 254 -0.08 17.67 0.23
CA VAL A 254 -0.88 17.58 -1.00
C VAL A 254 -1.14 19.00 -1.46
N ALA A 255 -1.11 19.25 -2.77
CA ALA A 255 -1.39 20.59 -3.30
C ALA A 255 -2.83 20.99 -2.96
N ARG A 256 -2.99 22.11 -2.25
CA ARG A 256 -4.30 22.64 -1.81
C ARG A 256 -4.67 23.91 -2.55
N ARG A 257 -5.97 24.15 -2.70
CA ARG A 257 -6.54 25.32 -3.40
C ARG A 257 -6.05 26.67 -2.84
N SER A 258 -5.82 26.78 -1.53
CA SER A 258 -5.38 28.02 -0.88
C SER A 258 -4.01 28.51 -1.36
N GLU A 259 -3.14 27.62 -1.81
CA GLU A 259 -1.79 27.96 -2.30
C GLU A 259 -1.81 28.42 -3.77
N ALA A 260 -2.73 27.88 -4.59
CA ALA A 260 -2.89 28.28 -5.99
C ALA A 260 -3.44 29.70 -6.16
N ALA A 261 -4.19 30.21 -5.16
CA ALA A 261 -4.73 31.57 -5.18
C ALA A 261 -3.73 32.65 -4.72
N ALA A 262 -2.61 32.26 -4.09
CA ALA A 262 -1.58 33.19 -3.62
C ALA A 262 -0.52 33.54 -4.70
N VAL A 263 -0.68 33.04 -5.93
CA VAL A 263 0.24 33.24 -7.07
C VAL A 263 -0.41 34.11 -8.17
N THR A 264 -1.40 34.92 -7.82
CA THR A 264 -2.01 35.96 -8.68
C THR A 264 -1.93 37.31 -8.02
#